data_AF-A0A844CBW3-F1
#
_entry.id   AF-A0A844CBW3-F1
#
_cell.length_a   1.000
_cell.length_b   1.000
_cell.length_c   1.000
_cell.angle_alpha   90.00
_cell.angle_beta   90.00
_cell.angle_gamma   90.00
#
_symmetry.space_group_name_H-M   'P 1'
#
loop_
_entity.id
_entity.type
_entity.pdbx_description
1 polymer ?
#
loop_
_entity_poly.entity_id
_entity_poly.type
_entity_poly.pdbx_seq_one_letter_code
_entity_poly.pdbx_strand_id
1 'polypeptide(L)'
;MSLFTRLSTLVGALLLTFQSMATMQGAEIHFNSSCDFKELTVNIRGEGDVNSDYVELNIKLQPAARIQLTQVSRNYMNQSLNTYINGIKINTATIRAELNTESIRIMVDKQVAKKIFPGLLATQCHQT
;
A
#
# COMPACT_ATOMS: atom_id res chain seq x y z
N MET A 1 -4.41 -38.83 -61.03
CA MET A 1 -3.65 -37.72 -61.63
C MET A 1 -4.36 -36.43 -61.26
N SER A 2 -3.74 -35.65 -60.37
CA SER A 2 -3.90 -34.19 -60.16
C SER A 2 -5.29 -33.57 -60.29
N LEU A 3 -5.94 -33.20 -59.17
CA LEU A 3 -6.66 -31.90 -59.08
C LEU A 3 -7.12 -31.48 -57.66
N PHE A 4 -6.36 -31.75 -56.59
CA PHE A 4 -6.65 -31.13 -55.27
C PHE A 4 -5.42 -30.48 -54.64
N THR A 5 -4.52 -30.00 -55.50
CA THR A 5 -3.49 -29.05 -55.11
C THR A 5 -4.07 -27.66 -55.34
N ARG A 6 -4.05 -26.80 -54.31
CA ARG A 6 -4.48 -25.39 -54.29
C ARG A 6 -5.85 -25.13 -53.64
N LEU A 7 -5.90 -25.29 -52.32
CA LEU A 7 -6.62 -24.34 -51.47
C LEU A 7 -5.64 -23.88 -50.38
N SER A 8 -4.72 -22.99 -50.78
CA SER A 8 -4.59 -21.65 -50.20
C SER A 8 -4.60 -21.65 -48.67
N THR A 9 -3.45 -21.81 -48.03
CA THR A 9 -2.67 -20.66 -47.50
C THR A 9 -3.54 -19.63 -46.78
N LEU A 10 -3.85 -19.85 -45.49
CA LEU A 10 -4.05 -18.79 -44.48
C LEU A 10 -4.48 -19.40 -43.13
N VAL A 11 -3.69 -20.31 -42.58
CA VAL A 11 -3.67 -20.50 -41.11
C VAL A 11 -2.55 -19.61 -40.59
N GLY A 12 -2.78 -18.29 -40.73
CA GLY A 12 -1.92 -17.27 -40.16
C GLY A 12 -1.98 -17.39 -38.65
N ALA A 13 -0.86 -17.76 -38.05
CA ALA A 13 -0.65 -17.77 -36.62
C ALA A 13 -1.12 -16.44 -36.02
N LEU A 14 -2.29 -16.45 -35.38
CA LEU A 14 -2.74 -15.34 -34.57
C LEU A 14 -1.98 -15.42 -33.24
N LEU A 15 -0.76 -14.87 -33.27
CA LEU A 15 0.02 -14.46 -32.11
C LEU A 15 -0.82 -13.48 -31.29
N LEU A 16 -1.62 -14.01 -30.36
CA LEU A 16 -2.14 -13.22 -29.26
C LEU A 16 -1.01 -13.09 -28.23
N THR A 17 -0.09 -12.17 -28.50
CA THR A 17 0.77 -11.62 -27.46
C THR A 17 -0.13 -10.86 -26.50
N PHE A 18 -0.62 -11.55 -25.48
CA PHE A 18 -1.08 -10.89 -24.26
C PHE A 18 0.15 -10.22 -23.64
N GLN A 19 0.51 -9.05 -24.15
CA GLN A 19 1.34 -8.11 -23.42
C GLN A 19 0.46 -7.65 -22.27
N SER A 20 0.52 -8.38 -21.15
CA SER A 20 0.03 -7.89 -19.88
C SER A 20 0.69 -6.54 -19.70
N MET A 21 -0.07 -5.47 -19.87
CA MET A 21 0.30 -4.18 -19.33
C MET A 21 0.32 -4.38 -17.83
N ALA A 22 1.47 -4.80 -17.31
CA ALA A 22 1.78 -4.69 -15.91
C ALA A 22 1.78 -3.19 -15.65
N THR A 23 0.61 -2.66 -15.28
CA THR A 23 0.54 -1.39 -14.58
C THR A 23 1.60 -1.47 -13.50
N MET A 24 2.53 -0.51 -13.46
CA MET A 24 3.46 -0.36 -12.34
C MET A 24 2.61 -0.09 -11.10
N GLN A 25 2.04 -1.15 -10.52
CA GLN A 25 1.36 -1.11 -9.25
C GLN A 25 2.46 -0.81 -8.25
N GLY A 26 2.43 0.39 -7.66
CA GLY A 26 3.32 0.72 -6.55
C GLY A 26 3.23 -0.35 -5.46
N ALA A 27 4.24 -0.39 -4.60
CA ALA A 27 4.24 -1.25 -3.43
C ALA A 27 3.03 -0.95 -2.54
N GLU A 28 2.60 -1.95 -1.80
CA GLU A 28 1.60 -1.77 -0.75
C GLU A 28 2.15 -2.25 0.59
N ILE A 29 1.73 -1.59 1.65
CA ILE A 29 1.89 -2.08 3.01
C ILE A 29 0.58 -1.95 3.76
N HIS A 30 0.19 -3.03 4.43
CA HIS A 30 -1.06 -3.14 5.15
C HIS A 30 -0.75 -3.32 6.62
N PHE A 31 -1.20 -2.37 7.44
CA PHE A 31 -1.13 -2.48 8.89
C PHE A 31 -2.51 -2.81 9.46
N ASN A 32 -2.55 -3.73 10.41
CA ASN A 32 -3.66 -3.89 11.34
C ASN A 32 -3.30 -3.16 12.65
N SER A 33 -4.04 -2.11 12.99
CA SER A 33 -3.70 -1.26 14.14
C SER A 33 -3.69 -2.01 15.47
N SER A 34 -4.50 -3.06 15.62
CA SER A 34 -4.56 -3.86 16.85
C SER A 34 -3.46 -4.91 16.97
N CYS A 35 -2.84 -5.29 15.85
CA CYS A 35 -1.81 -6.34 15.78
C CYS A 35 -0.41 -5.77 15.56
N ASP A 36 -0.28 -4.74 14.74
CA ASP A 36 0.99 -4.22 14.24
C ASP A 36 1.47 -2.99 14.99
N PHE A 37 0.60 -2.31 15.71
CA PHE A 37 0.97 -1.14 16.50
C PHE A 37 1.21 -1.54 17.94
N LYS A 38 2.43 -1.27 18.41
CA LYS A 38 2.79 -1.39 19.82
C LYS A 38 2.27 -0.19 20.61
N GLU A 39 2.31 0.99 20.00
CA GLU A 39 1.90 2.25 20.60
C GLU A 39 1.42 3.19 19.51
N LEU A 40 0.36 3.96 19.78
CA LEU A 40 -0.20 4.94 18.86
C LEU A 40 -0.43 6.25 19.60
N THR A 41 0.11 7.33 19.04
CA THR A 41 -0.23 8.70 19.45
C THR A 41 -0.88 9.42 18.28
N VAL A 42 -2.06 10.00 18.53
CA VAL A 42 -2.84 10.74 17.54
C VAL A 42 -2.80 12.23 17.89
N ASN A 43 -2.24 13.03 17.00
CA ASN A 43 -2.16 14.48 17.15
C ASN A 43 -3.18 15.12 16.21
N ILE A 44 -4.20 15.77 16.78
CA ILE A 44 -5.26 16.47 16.04
C ILE A 44 -5.07 17.97 16.25
N ARG A 45 -4.95 18.72 15.16
CA ARG A 45 -4.80 20.18 15.18
C ARG A 45 -6.11 20.90 14.91
N GLY A 46 -6.25 22.06 15.54
CA GLY A 46 -7.46 22.89 15.50
C GLY A 46 -7.54 23.77 14.25
N GLU A 47 -8.64 24.51 14.12
CA GLU A 47 -8.75 25.54 13.09
C GLU A 47 -7.78 26.69 13.37
N GLY A 48 -7.02 27.11 12.36
CA GLY A 48 -5.98 28.14 12.47
C GLY A 48 -4.54 27.62 12.53
N ASP A 49 -4.35 26.31 12.73
CA ASP A 49 -3.02 25.68 12.68
C ASP A 49 -2.57 25.36 11.26
N VAL A 50 -1.26 25.41 11.00
CA VAL A 50 -0.68 24.91 9.75
C VAL A 50 -0.97 23.40 9.61
N ASN A 51 -1.53 23.01 8.46
CA ASN A 51 -2.02 21.67 8.15
C ASN A 51 -3.23 21.23 8.98
N SER A 52 -4.16 22.16 9.28
CA SER A 52 -5.42 21.85 9.95
C SER A 52 -6.26 20.78 9.26
N ASP A 53 -6.02 20.46 7.99
CA ASP A 53 -6.74 19.38 7.28
C ASP A 53 -6.20 17.98 7.53
N TYR A 54 -5.12 17.84 8.31
CA TYR A 54 -4.48 16.56 8.57
C TYR A 54 -4.47 16.18 10.05
N VAL A 55 -4.45 14.88 10.29
CA VAL A 55 -4.17 14.24 11.59
C VAL A 55 -2.80 13.58 11.48
N GLU A 56 -1.94 13.83 12.45
CA GLU A 56 -0.63 13.18 12.52
C GLU A 56 -0.72 11.94 13.41
N LEU A 57 -0.36 10.78 12.85
CA LEU A 57 -0.23 9.52 13.56
C LEU A 57 1.26 9.27 13.83
N ASN A 58 1.64 9.12 15.09
CA ASN A 58 2.95 8.63 15.48
C ASN A 58 2.78 7.21 16.00
N ILE A 59 3.35 6.24 15.29
CA ILE A 59 3.12 4.82 15.49
C ILE A 59 4.44 4.16 15.88
N LYS A 60 4.47 3.46 17.01
CA LYS A 60 5.52 2.47 17.29
C LYS A 60 5.06 1.12 16.76
N LEU A 61 5.89 0.50 15.92
CA LEU A 61 5.58 -0.78 15.29
C LEU A 61 5.97 -1.95 16.19
N GLN A 62 5.18 -3.01 16.10
CA GLN A 62 5.59 -4.33 16.58
C GLN A 62 6.74 -4.87 15.71
N PRO A 63 7.57 -5.78 16.24
CA PRO A 63 8.74 -6.28 15.51
C PRO A 63 8.42 -6.89 14.13
N ALA A 64 7.31 -7.63 14.01
CA ALA A 64 6.90 -8.25 12.75
C ALA A 64 6.55 -7.19 11.68
N ALA A 65 5.76 -6.18 12.05
CA ALA A 65 5.40 -5.08 11.16
C ALA A 65 6.62 -4.25 10.72
N ARG A 66 7.59 -4.04 11.63
CA ARG A 66 8.88 -3.40 11.31
C ARG A 66 9.64 -4.20 10.25
N ILE A 67 9.75 -5.52 10.41
CA ILE A 67 10.45 -6.38 9.45
C ILE A 67 9.80 -6.27 8.07
N GLN A 68 8.46 -6.32 8.00
CA GLN A 68 7.74 -6.16 6.73
C GLN A 68 7.99 -4.78 6.10
N LEU A 69 7.93 -3.70 6.87
CA LEU A 69 8.22 -2.35 6.38
C LEU A 69 9.64 -2.22 5.83
N THR A 70 10.64 -2.78 6.53
CA THR A 70 12.03 -2.81 6.08
C THR A 70 12.16 -3.56 4.76
N GLN A 71 11.52 -4.73 4.63
CA GLN A 71 11.57 -5.53 3.41
C GLN A 71 10.91 -4.81 2.23
N VAL A 72 9.70 -4.27 2.41
CA VAL A 72 8.96 -3.57 1.36
C VAL A 72 9.73 -2.32 0.90
N SER A 73 10.19 -1.49 1.84
CA SER A 73 10.93 -0.27 1.49
C SER A 73 12.27 -0.56 0.80
N ARG A 74 12.96 -1.65 1.15
CA ARG A 74 14.16 -2.08 0.43
C ARG A 74 13.85 -2.55 -1.00
N ASN A 75 12.83 -3.38 -1.15
CA ASN A 75 12.54 -4.06 -2.43
C ASN A 75 11.94 -3.12 -3.48
N TYR A 76 11.28 -2.04 -3.05
CA TYR A 76 10.53 -1.13 -3.93
C TYR A 76 11.10 0.29 -3.92
N MET A 77 12.42 0.43 -3.78
CA MET A 77 13.11 1.72 -3.79
C MET A 77 12.73 2.57 -5.02
N ASN A 78 12.52 3.87 -4.82
CA ASN A 78 12.07 4.86 -5.82
C ASN A 78 10.67 4.64 -6.40
N GLN A 79 9.92 3.65 -5.93
CA GLN A 79 8.53 3.41 -6.33
C GLN A 79 7.56 4.05 -5.32
N SER A 80 6.29 4.16 -5.71
CA SER A 80 5.23 4.55 -4.78
C SER A 80 4.93 3.42 -3.80
N LEU A 81 4.60 3.79 -2.56
CA LEU A 81 4.12 2.92 -1.49
C LEU A 81 2.74 3.42 -1.06
N ASN A 82 1.74 2.60 -1.28
CA ASN A 82 0.39 2.80 -0.74
C ASN A 82 0.35 2.20 0.67
N THR A 83 0.04 3.02 1.66
CA THR A 83 -0.11 2.57 3.05
C THR A 83 -1.58 2.39 3.36
N TYR A 84 -1.92 1.27 3.98
CA TYR A 84 -3.26 0.96 4.45
C TYR A 84 -3.23 0.71 5.95
N ILE A 85 -4.27 1.16 6.66
CA ILE A 85 -4.54 0.81 8.06
C ILE A 85 -5.93 0.20 8.12
N ASN A 86 -6.03 -1.02 8.66
CA ASN A 86 -7.27 -1.79 8.76
C ASN A 86 -8.02 -1.88 7.41
N GLY A 87 -7.28 -2.10 6.32
CA GLY A 87 -7.81 -2.18 4.95
C GLY A 87 -8.19 -0.84 4.31
N ILE A 88 -8.06 0.29 5.01
CA ILE A 88 -8.35 1.62 4.48
C ILE A 88 -7.05 2.29 4.03
N LYS A 89 -6.97 2.71 2.76
CA LYS A 89 -5.82 3.45 2.24
C LYS A 89 -5.71 4.80 2.93
N ILE A 90 -4.57 5.08 3.55
CA ILE A 90 -4.33 6.31 4.32
C ILE A 90 -3.43 7.31 3.59
N ASN A 91 -2.44 6.85 2.82
CA ASN A 91 -1.60 7.71 2.00
C ASN A 91 -0.93 6.95 0.84
N THR A 92 -0.26 7.72 -0.01
CA THR A 92 0.74 7.22 -0.97
C THR A 92 2.00 8.06 -0.81
N ALA A 93 3.16 7.42 -0.65
CA ALA A 93 4.45 8.09 -0.55
C ALA A 93 5.46 7.48 -1.53
N THR A 94 6.48 8.22 -1.95
CA THR A 94 7.60 7.62 -2.70
C THR A 94 8.61 7.05 -1.73
N ILE A 95 9.02 5.81 -1.92
CA ILE A 95 10.08 5.18 -1.14
C ILE A 95 11.43 5.79 -1.56
N ARG A 96 12.09 6.49 -0.65
CA ARG A 96 13.39 7.13 -0.90
C ARG A 96 14.55 6.50 -0.12
N ALA A 97 14.23 5.66 0.86
CA ALA A 97 15.19 4.95 1.68
C ALA A 97 14.55 3.68 2.24
N GLU A 98 15.41 2.76 2.68
CA GLU A 98 14.98 1.64 3.52
C GLU A 98 14.48 2.18 4.85
N LEU A 99 13.30 1.75 5.26
CA LEU A 99 12.61 2.19 6.47
C LEU A 99 12.81 1.17 7.60
N ASN A 100 14.05 1.04 8.07
CA ASN A 100 14.39 0.22 9.23
C ASN A 100 14.27 1.04 10.53
N THR A 101 13.04 1.32 10.95
CA THR A 101 12.73 2.15 12.12
C THR A 101 11.70 1.48 13.01
N GLU A 102 11.77 1.74 14.32
CA GLU A 102 10.77 1.32 15.29
C GLU A 102 9.52 2.19 15.28
N SER A 103 9.64 3.42 14.78
CA SER A 103 8.56 4.40 14.77
C SER A 103 8.38 5.04 13.40
N ILE A 104 7.14 5.23 13.01
CA ILE A 104 6.77 5.94 11.79
C ILE A 104 5.82 7.10 12.12
N ARG A 105 5.93 8.16 11.34
CA ARG A 105 5.02 9.30 11.35
C ARG A 105 4.25 9.34 10.04
N ILE A 106 2.94 9.46 10.13
CA ILE A 106 2.06 9.49 8.97
C ILE A 106 1.10 10.67 9.11
N MET A 107 1.06 11.52 8.09
CA MET A 107 0.02 12.54 7.94
C MET A 107 -1.16 11.90 7.21
N VAL A 108 -2.35 11.96 7.81
CA VAL A 108 -3.59 11.40 7.27
C VAL A 108 -4.59 12.52 7.10
N ASP A 109 -5.21 12.63 5.92
CA ASP A 109 -6.29 13.57 5.67
C ASP A 109 -7.43 13.37 6.69
N LYS A 110 -8.02 14.46 7.21
CA LYS A 110 -9.06 14.40 8.25
C LYS A 110 -10.27 13.55 7.85
N GLN A 111 -10.67 13.53 6.58
CA GLN A 111 -11.79 12.69 6.13
C GLN A 111 -11.43 11.21 6.14
N VAL A 112 -10.18 10.87 5.81
CA VAL A 112 -9.69 9.50 5.93
C VAL A 112 -9.50 9.11 7.39
N ALA A 113 -8.97 10.02 8.21
CA ALA A 113 -8.79 9.83 9.65
C ALA A 113 -10.12 9.47 10.33
N LYS A 114 -11.21 10.17 10.01
CA LYS A 114 -12.57 9.85 10.51
C LYS A 114 -12.99 8.41 10.21
N LYS A 115 -12.59 7.86 9.06
CA LYS A 115 -12.93 6.48 8.67
C LYS A 115 -12.14 5.44 9.46
N ILE A 116 -10.85 5.70 9.72
CA ILE A 116 -9.99 4.73 10.42
C ILE A 116 -10.09 4.83 11.95
N PHE A 117 -10.46 5.99 12.49
CA PHE A 117 -10.38 6.29 13.92
C PHE A 117 -11.06 5.24 14.82
N PRO A 118 -12.28 4.76 14.52
CA PRO A 118 -12.91 3.71 15.35
C PRO A 118 -12.04 2.44 15.45
N GLY A 119 -11.40 2.04 14.35
CA GLY A 119 -10.52 0.87 14.33
C GLY A 119 -9.19 1.08 15.06
N LEU A 120 -8.71 2.33 15.15
CA LEU A 120 -7.49 2.66 15.91
C LEU A 120 -7.66 2.44 17.42
N LEU A 121 -8.91 2.38 17.91
CA LEU A 121 -9.22 2.13 19.32
C LEU A 121 -9.31 0.64 19.67
N ALA A 122 -9.20 -0.25 18.68
CA ALA A 122 -9.22 -1.69 18.92
C ALA A 122 -7.94 -2.15 19.63
N THR A 123 -8.09 -2.82 20.76
CA THR A 123 -6.97 -3.31 21.58
C THR A 123 -6.69 -4.80 21.43
N GLN A 124 -7.57 -5.53 20.75
CA GLN A 124 -7.48 -6.97 20.59
C GLN A 124 -7.11 -7.32 19.15
N CYS A 125 -5.93 -7.92 18.99
CA CYS A 125 -5.50 -8.45 17.70
C CYS A 125 -6.37 -9.65 17.30
N HIS A 126 -7.17 -9.47 16.25
CA HIS A 126 -7.89 -10.56 15.60
C HIS A 126 -7.19 -10.83 14.27
N GLN A 127 -6.59 -12.02 14.14
CA GLN A 127 -6.05 -12.49 12.86
C GLN A 127 -7.22 -13.03 12.05
N THR A 128 -7.63 -12.29 11.02
CA THR A 128 -8.56 -12.76 9.99
C THR A 128 -7.80 -13.32 8.80
#